data_AF-A0A8J3P6M6-F1
#
_entry.id   AF-A0A8J3P6M6-F1
#
_cell.length_a   1.000
_cell.length_b   1.000
_cell.length_c   1.000
_cell.angle_alpha   90.00
_cell.angle_beta   90.00
_cell.angle_gamma   90.00
#
_symmetry.space_group_name_H-M   'P 1'
#
loop_
_entity.id
_entity.type
_entity.pdbx_description
1 polymer ?
#
loop_
_entity_poly.entity_id
_entity_poly.type
_entity_poly.pdbx_seq_one_letter_code
_entity_poly.pdbx_strand_id
1 'polypeptide(L)'
;MTSYSVLSSGTRNTIIATWSGETVDTSLTITSLAERYPAQALAELLTRLSEFSWDAAAFLDTAPAMEAAIVELVQRLRSDGDLTEPVHVDVEGCRHAERWSCADFVEELQSTAPRVLSALTRAQRLAVADELAADAAGRVEALKLLPTGFDPESDASRIWQMCQVTRVTSSGIFGHPPNSSAGWIVQGWRGPESSPARRWGCRDKLVRLEQLTEACLANGGRGLMDDDPLGTHLVMPIPGGEPLSEADIFDIRVHPSTRTPLEPDPFAPLYVTVRRHGSTGRPEAVEVAVDDDDAFASLLGPWTTMVPGKVISVANLYKDGDDALAG
;
A
#
# COMPACT_ATOMS: atom_id res chain seq x y z
N MET A 1 -3.93 9.92 4.96
CA MET A 1 -5.32 9.42 5.07
C MET A 1 -6.24 10.59 5.27
N THR A 2 -7.35 10.58 4.54
CA THR A 2 -8.37 11.62 4.62
C THR A 2 -9.22 11.32 5.85
N SER A 3 -9.21 12.25 6.80
CA SER A 3 -10.05 12.22 7.99
C SER A 3 -11.34 12.98 7.71
N TYR A 4 -12.47 12.37 8.02
CA TYR A 4 -13.78 12.99 7.84
C TYR A 4 -14.35 13.34 9.21
N SER A 5 -14.66 14.62 9.40
CA SER A 5 -15.15 15.15 10.66
C SER A 5 -16.50 15.84 10.48
N VAL A 6 -17.25 15.97 11.57
CA VAL A 6 -18.55 16.64 11.57
C VAL A 6 -18.42 18.01 12.24
N LEU A 7 -18.65 19.07 11.46
CA LEU A 7 -18.85 20.42 11.98
C LEU A 7 -20.34 20.69 12.16
N SER A 8 -20.79 20.76 13.41
CA SER A 8 -22.15 21.17 13.75
C SER A 8 -22.29 22.68 13.74
N SER A 9 -23.22 23.21 12.93
CA SER A 9 -23.56 24.62 12.88
C SER A 9 -25.08 24.81 12.85
N GLY A 10 -25.65 25.22 13.99
CA GLY A 10 -27.09 25.33 14.17
C GLY A 10 -27.79 23.98 14.00
N THR A 11 -28.71 23.90 13.03
CA THR A 11 -29.48 22.68 12.72
C THR A 11 -28.85 21.82 11.63
N ARG A 12 -27.63 22.14 11.17
CA ARG A 12 -26.92 21.42 10.12
C ARG A 12 -25.62 20.83 10.66
N ASN A 13 -25.33 19.61 10.22
CA ASN A 13 -24.10 18.89 10.51
C ASN A 13 -23.36 18.70 9.18
N THR A 14 -22.21 19.35 9.04
CA THR A 14 -21.44 19.37 7.78
C THR A 14 -20.28 18.40 7.88
N ILE A 15 -20.13 17.53 6.87
CA ILE A 15 -19.00 16.62 6.74
C ILE A 15 -17.85 17.36 6.08
N ILE A 16 -16.70 17.37 6.74
CA ILE A 16 -15.47 17.99 6.27
C ILE A 16 -14.43 16.89 6.09
N ALA A 17 -13.95 16.71 4.87
CA ALA A 17 -12.76 15.91 4.57
C ALA A 17 -11.52 16.74 4.86
N THR A 18 -10.53 16.17 5.53
CA THR A 18 -9.25 16.80 5.85
C THR A 18 -8.12 15.84 5.57
N TRP A 19 -7.09 16.31 4.87
CA TRP A 19 -5.89 15.54 4.61
C TRP A 19 -4.65 16.39 4.77
N SER A 20 -3.55 15.75 5.14
CA SER A 20 -2.29 16.48 5.30
C SER A 20 -1.64 16.76 3.96
N GLY A 21 -1.17 17.99 3.83
CA GLY A 21 -0.16 18.40 2.87
C GLY A 21 1.25 18.30 3.44
N GLU A 22 2.22 18.87 2.74
CA GLU A 22 3.62 18.94 3.19
C GLU A 22 3.76 19.79 4.46
N THR A 23 3.16 20.98 4.43
CA THR A 23 3.34 22.02 5.46
C THR A 23 2.05 22.30 6.24
N VAL A 24 0.88 22.10 5.62
CA VAL A 24 -0.43 22.41 6.19
C VAL A 24 -1.45 21.34 5.82
N ASP A 25 -2.45 21.15 6.68
CA ASP A 25 -3.60 20.33 6.36
C ASP A 25 -4.55 21.10 5.41
N THR A 26 -5.14 20.37 4.47
CA THR A 26 -6.16 20.88 3.54
C THR A 26 -7.50 20.29 3.91
N SER A 27 -8.57 21.08 3.79
CA SER A 27 -9.92 20.64 4.09
C SER A 27 -10.92 21.03 3.01
N LEU A 28 -11.93 20.19 2.80
CA LEU A 28 -13.03 20.40 1.86
C LEU A 28 -14.36 20.04 2.54
N THR A 29 -15.40 20.83 2.27
CA THR A 29 -16.77 20.47 2.64
C THR A 29 -17.33 19.47 1.62
N ILE A 30 -17.78 18.32 2.10
CA ILE A 30 -18.35 17.26 1.25
C ILE A 30 -19.85 17.45 1.16
N THR A 31 -20.53 17.42 2.29
CA THR A 31 -21.99 17.46 2.32
C THR A 31 -22.52 17.86 3.70
N SER A 32 -23.83 18.03 3.83
CA SER A 32 -24.49 18.34 5.11
C SER A 32 -25.71 17.45 5.36
N LEU A 33 -25.92 17.09 6.62
CA LEU A 33 -27.06 16.32 7.11
C LEU A 33 -27.76 17.11 8.23
N ALA A 34 -29.07 16.89 8.37
CA ALA A 34 -29.85 17.52 9.45
C ALA A 34 -29.55 16.91 10.82
N GLU A 35 -29.36 15.60 10.86
CA GLU A 35 -29.18 14.84 12.10
C GLU A 35 -27.70 14.54 12.38
N ARG A 36 -27.30 14.63 13.66
CA ARG A 36 -25.92 14.43 14.09
C ARG A 36 -25.46 12.98 13.98
N TYR A 37 -26.29 12.02 14.39
CA TYR A 37 -25.91 10.61 14.39
C TYR A 37 -25.66 10.07 12.97
N PRO A 38 -26.53 10.30 11.97
CA PRO A 38 -26.24 9.94 10.59
C PRO A 38 -25.00 10.65 10.02
N ALA A 39 -24.78 11.91 10.37
CA ALA A 39 -23.58 12.65 9.94
C ALA A 39 -22.31 12.00 10.51
N GLN A 40 -22.32 11.64 11.79
CA GLN A 40 -21.19 10.98 12.44
C GLN A 40 -20.94 9.60 11.84
N ALA A 41 -21.98 8.78 11.64
CA ALA A 41 -21.84 7.47 11.02
C ALA A 41 -21.27 7.55 9.59
N LEU A 42 -21.65 8.57 8.82
CA LEU A 42 -21.07 8.83 7.50
C LEU A 42 -19.59 9.24 7.60
N ALA A 43 -19.24 10.15 8.50
CA ALA A 43 -17.85 10.55 8.70
C ALA A 43 -16.97 9.38 9.15
N GLU A 44 -17.45 8.55 10.07
CA GLU A 44 -16.74 7.35 10.55
C GLU A 44 -16.52 6.34 9.41
N LEU A 45 -17.56 6.04 8.63
CA LEU A 45 -17.46 5.15 7.47
C LEU A 45 -16.42 5.67 6.45
N LEU A 46 -16.55 6.94 6.04
CA LEU A 46 -15.66 7.53 5.03
C LEU A 46 -14.21 7.58 5.52
N THR A 47 -14.02 7.88 6.81
CA THR A 47 -12.69 7.84 7.44
C THR A 47 -12.14 6.43 7.30
N ARG A 48 -12.83 5.41 7.82
CA ARG A 48 -12.37 4.02 7.77
C ARG A 48 -12.04 3.53 6.37
N LEU A 49 -12.91 3.79 5.38
CA LEU A 49 -12.64 3.42 3.99
C LEU A 49 -11.34 4.08 3.47
N SER A 50 -11.16 5.38 3.73
CA SER A 50 -9.92 6.09 3.38
C SER A 50 -8.71 5.53 4.13
N GLU A 51 -8.83 5.26 5.43
CA GLU A 51 -7.76 4.71 6.26
C GLU A 51 -7.23 3.39 5.70
N PHE A 52 -8.14 2.43 5.51
CA PHE A 52 -7.80 1.11 5.02
C PHE A 52 -7.26 1.15 3.59
N SER A 53 -7.85 1.96 2.69
CA SER A 53 -7.39 2.00 1.30
C SER A 53 -6.02 2.67 1.14
N TRP A 54 -5.73 3.72 1.92
CA TRP A 54 -4.40 4.31 1.91
C TRP A 54 -3.36 3.38 2.56
N ASP A 55 -3.70 2.65 3.61
CA ASP A 55 -2.83 1.60 4.19
C ASP A 55 -2.58 0.44 3.21
N ALA A 56 -3.63 -0.01 2.53
CA ALA A 56 -3.52 -1.04 1.51
C ALA A 56 -2.65 -0.58 0.34
N ALA A 57 -2.92 0.60 -0.22
CA ALA A 57 -2.08 1.17 -1.27
C ALA A 57 -0.62 1.33 -0.81
N ALA A 58 -0.42 1.67 0.47
CA ALA A 58 0.89 1.80 1.06
C ALA A 58 1.64 0.46 1.14
N PHE A 59 1.00 -0.62 1.58
CA PHE A 59 1.74 -1.81 2.03
C PHE A 59 1.17 -3.16 1.60
N LEU A 60 -0.08 -3.22 1.17
CA LEU A 60 -0.79 -4.47 0.97
C LEU A 60 -1.01 -4.75 -0.52
N ASP A 61 -0.93 -6.02 -0.90
CA ASP A 61 -1.25 -6.46 -2.26
C ASP A 61 -2.76 -6.52 -2.54
N THR A 62 -3.60 -6.23 -1.54
CA THR A 62 -5.06 -6.11 -1.65
C THR A 62 -5.50 -4.77 -2.24
N ALA A 63 -4.61 -3.79 -2.39
CA ALA A 63 -4.95 -2.45 -2.87
C ALA A 63 -5.75 -2.45 -4.19
N PRO A 64 -5.39 -3.22 -5.24
CA PRO A 64 -6.15 -3.22 -6.50
C PRO A 64 -7.60 -3.69 -6.33
N ALA A 65 -7.82 -4.72 -5.50
CA ALA A 65 -9.16 -5.24 -5.22
C ALA A 65 -10.01 -4.21 -4.46
N MET A 66 -9.40 -3.52 -3.48
CA MET A 66 -10.07 -2.48 -2.72
C MET A 66 -10.40 -1.25 -3.58
N GLU A 67 -9.51 -0.83 -4.48
CA GLU A 67 -9.81 0.25 -5.43
C GLU A 67 -10.94 -0.12 -6.39
N ALA A 68 -10.98 -1.35 -6.90
CA ALA A 68 -12.06 -1.81 -7.75
C ALA A 68 -13.42 -1.73 -7.03
N ALA A 69 -13.46 -2.12 -5.76
CA ALA A 69 -14.65 -2.01 -4.92
C ALA A 69 -15.05 -0.54 -4.65
N ILE A 70 -14.10 0.38 -4.47
CA ILE A 70 -14.39 1.81 -4.35
C ILE A 70 -14.97 2.36 -5.66
N VAL A 71 -14.42 1.98 -6.81
CA VAL A 71 -14.95 2.38 -8.12
C VAL A 71 -16.40 1.88 -8.28
N GLU A 72 -16.67 0.63 -7.93
CA GLU A 72 -18.03 0.10 -7.93
C GLU A 72 -18.96 0.88 -7.00
N LEU A 73 -18.51 1.18 -5.77
CA LEU A 73 -19.28 1.98 -4.82
C LEU A 73 -19.60 3.38 -5.37
N VAL A 74 -18.62 4.05 -5.98
CA VAL A 74 -18.78 5.36 -6.64
C VAL A 74 -19.82 5.27 -7.76
N GLN A 75 -19.77 4.24 -8.59
CA GLN A 75 -20.75 4.02 -9.66
C GLN A 75 -22.16 3.80 -9.09
N ARG A 76 -22.30 2.98 -8.05
CA ARG A 76 -23.59 2.77 -7.37
C ARG A 76 -24.14 4.06 -6.77
N LEU A 77 -23.31 4.85 -6.09
CA LEU A 77 -23.69 6.17 -5.55
C LEU A 77 -24.14 7.14 -6.64
N ARG A 78 -23.54 7.05 -7.83
CA ARG A 78 -23.91 7.82 -9.03
C ARG A 78 -25.10 7.25 -9.78
N SER A 79 -25.53 6.03 -9.52
CA SER A 79 -26.76 5.47 -10.08
C SER A 79 -28.01 5.90 -9.32
N ASP A 80 -29.18 5.67 -9.92
CA ASP A 80 -30.49 5.74 -9.22
C ASP A 80 -30.84 4.40 -8.53
N GLY A 81 -29.91 3.44 -8.51
CA GLY A 81 -30.08 2.11 -7.94
C GLY A 81 -30.19 2.09 -6.42
N ASP A 82 -30.61 0.94 -5.91
CA ASP A 82 -30.62 0.69 -4.47
C ASP A 82 -29.17 0.53 -3.94
N LEU A 83 -28.90 1.13 -2.79
CA LEU A 83 -27.63 1.04 -2.08
C LEU A 83 -27.69 0.06 -0.90
N THR A 84 -28.79 -0.67 -0.73
CA THR A 84 -28.90 -1.68 0.34
C THR A 84 -28.10 -2.95 0.06
N GLU A 85 -27.70 -3.19 -1.18
CA GLU A 85 -26.88 -4.34 -1.54
C GLU A 85 -25.40 -4.09 -1.18
N PRO A 86 -24.72 -5.08 -0.55
CA PRO A 86 -23.28 -5.05 -0.33
C PRO A 86 -22.47 -4.82 -1.61
N VAL A 87 -21.32 -4.15 -1.46
CA VAL A 87 -20.25 -4.17 -2.47
C VAL A 87 -19.31 -5.33 -2.14
N HIS A 88 -19.05 -6.19 -3.12
CA HIS A 88 -18.16 -7.33 -2.93
C HIS A 88 -16.72 -6.94 -3.27
N VAL A 89 -15.79 -7.44 -2.47
CA VAL A 89 -14.36 -7.25 -2.71
C VAL A 89 -13.77 -8.62 -3.01
N ASP A 90 -13.27 -8.79 -4.23
CA ASP A 90 -12.59 -10.02 -4.63
C ASP A 90 -11.11 -9.95 -4.22
N VAL A 91 -10.80 -10.63 -3.12
CA VAL A 91 -9.45 -10.72 -2.56
C VAL A 91 -8.87 -12.12 -2.71
N GLU A 92 -9.49 -12.98 -3.53
CA GLU A 92 -9.00 -14.34 -3.73
C GLU A 92 -7.57 -14.30 -4.27
N GLY A 93 -6.67 -15.04 -3.60
CA GLY A 93 -5.25 -15.07 -3.95
C GLY A 93 -4.42 -13.86 -3.51
N CYS A 94 -5.00 -12.87 -2.82
CA CYS A 94 -4.23 -11.78 -2.20
C CYS A 94 -3.59 -12.24 -0.88
N ARG A 95 -2.28 -12.02 -0.71
CA ARG A 95 -1.56 -12.48 0.50
C ARG A 95 -2.02 -11.76 1.76
N HIS A 96 -2.41 -10.50 1.62
CA HIS A 96 -2.82 -9.66 2.75
C HIS A 96 -4.33 -9.66 2.99
N ALA A 97 -5.09 -10.57 2.37
CA ALA A 97 -6.54 -10.63 2.51
C ALA A 97 -7.01 -10.75 3.98
N GLU A 98 -6.26 -11.48 4.81
CA GLU A 98 -6.59 -11.69 6.24
C GLU A 98 -6.07 -10.57 7.16
N ARG A 99 -5.36 -9.56 6.63
CA ARG A 99 -4.91 -8.42 7.44
C ARG A 99 -6.10 -7.54 7.82
N TRP A 100 -6.04 -6.96 9.03
CA TRP A 100 -7.11 -6.12 9.58
C TRP A 100 -7.59 -5.03 8.62
N SER A 101 -6.67 -4.31 7.95
CA SER A 101 -7.05 -3.26 6.99
C SER A 101 -7.92 -3.78 5.85
N CYS A 102 -7.66 -5.01 5.38
CA CYS A 102 -8.48 -5.62 4.34
C CYS A 102 -9.78 -6.19 4.92
N ALA A 103 -9.71 -6.95 6.01
CA ALA A 103 -10.89 -7.57 6.63
C ALA A 103 -11.92 -6.52 7.09
N ASP A 104 -11.47 -5.47 7.78
CA ASP A 104 -12.31 -4.39 8.27
C ASP A 104 -12.89 -3.56 7.11
N PHE A 105 -12.11 -3.33 6.04
CA PHE A 105 -12.63 -2.67 4.84
C PHE A 105 -13.75 -3.46 4.18
N VAL A 106 -13.58 -4.78 4.05
CA VAL A 106 -14.62 -5.67 3.53
C VAL A 106 -15.86 -5.60 4.42
N GLU A 107 -15.70 -5.63 5.75
CA GLU A 107 -16.80 -5.50 6.70
C GLU A 107 -17.53 -4.15 6.54
N GLU A 108 -16.81 -3.03 6.41
CA GLU A 108 -17.39 -1.71 6.21
C GLU A 108 -18.23 -1.65 4.93
N LEU A 109 -17.72 -2.19 3.81
CA LEU A 109 -18.45 -2.21 2.54
C LEU A 109 -19.66 -3.15 2.54
N GLN A 110 -19.59 -4.25 3.28
CA GLN A 110 -20.66 -5.24 3.30
C GLN A 110 -21.77 -4.93 4.32
N SER A 111 -21.44 -4.25 5.42
CA SER A 111 -22.37 -4.07 6.54
C SER A 111 -22.72 -2.60 6.82
N THR A 112 -21.74 -1.73 6.98
CA THR A 112 -21.96 -0.34 7.38
C THR A 112 -22.39 0.51 6.18
N ALA A 113 -21.70 0.38 5.05
CA ALA A 113 -21.93 1.19 3.87
C ALA A 113 -23.37 1.11 3.35
N PRO A 114 -24.00 -0.07 3.22
CA PRO A 114 -25.38 -0.14 2.75
C PRO A 114 -26.36 0.57 3.69
N ARG A 115 -26.15 0.46 5.01
CA ARG A 115 -26.99 1.10 6.04
C ARG A 115 -26.85 2.62 6.04
N VAL A 116 -25.62 3.12 5.91
CA VAL A 116 -25.33 4.56 6.01
C VAL A 116 -25.63 5.29 4.70
N LEU A 117 -25.26 4.71 3.56
CA LEU A 117 -25.34 5.37 2.26
C LEU A 117 -26.76 5.32 1.66
N SER A 118 -27.54 4.28 1.95
CA SER A 118 -28.94 4.18 1.48
C SER A 118 -29.82 5.31 2.04
N ALA A 119 -29.52 5.81 3.25
CA ALA A 119 -30.23 6.91 3.89
C ALA A 119 -29.94 8.30 3.27
N LEU A 120 -28.94 8.40 2.40
CA LEU A 120 -28.56 9.67 1.78
C LEU A 120 -29.50 10.05 0.64
N THR A 121 -29.79 11.34 0.54
CA THR A 121 -30.46 11.94 -0.63
C THR A 121 -29.55 11.86 -1.85
N ARG A 122 -30.14 11.97 -3.05
CA ARG A 122 -29.38 11.93 -4.31
C ARG A 122 -28.21 12.90 -4.36
N ALA A 123 -28.41 14.15 -3.96
CA ALA A 123 -27.35 15.16 -3.95
C ALA A 123 -26.22 14.81 -2.97
N GLN A 124 -26.55 14.25 -1.80
CA GLN A 124 -25.55 13.79 -0.83
C GLN A 124 -24.76 12.59 -1.36
N ARG A 125 -25.43 11.63 -2.03
CA ARG A 125 -24.77 10.48 -2.67
C ARG A 125 -23.76 10.92 -3.73
N LEU A 126 -24.13 11.87 -4.58
CA LEU A 126 -23.24 12.41 -5.62
C LEU A 126 -22.01 13.10 -5.00
N ALA A 127 -22.21 13.95 -3.99
CA ALA A 127 -21.09 14.62 -3.31
C ALA A 127 -20.14 13.63 -2.63
N VAL A 128 -20.66 12.56 -2.02
CA VAL A 128 -19.84 11.48 -1.45
C VAL A 128 -19.11 10.70 -2.54
N ALA A 129 -19.77 10.43 -3.68
CA ALA A 129 -19.13 9.75 -4.80
C ALA A 129 -17.95 10.55 -5.37
N ASP A 130 -18.10 11.86 -5.51
CA ASP A 130 -17.05 12.74 -6.03
C ASP A 130 -15.85 12.80 -5.08
N GLU A 131 -16.09 12.81 -3.77
CA GLU A 131 -15.02 12.77 -2.77
C GLU A 131 -14.30 11.42 -2.74
N LEU A 132 -15.02 10.30 -2.75
CA LEU A 132 -14.43 8.97 -2.81
C LEU A 132 -13.59 8.78 -4.08
N ALA A 133 -14.08 9.30 -5.23
CA ALA A 133 -13.34 9.29 -6.48
C ALA A 133 -12.07 10.16 -6.41
N ALA A 134 -12.14 11.35 -5.81
CA ALA A 134 -10.98 12.23 -5.63
C ALA A 134 -9.93 11.62 -4.69
N ASP A 135 -10.37 10.97 -3.61
CA ASP A 135 -9.49 10.26 -2.69
C ASP A 135 -8.78 9.07 -3.36
N ALA A 136 -9.52 8.30 -4.17
CA ALA A 136 -8.98 7.19 -4.94
C ALA A 136 -8.00 7.64 -6.04
N ALA A 137 -8.34 8.69 -6.78
CA ALA A 137 -7.43 9.31 -7.75
C ALA A 137 -6.15 9.79 -7.07
N GLY A 138 -6.25 10.34 -5.85
CA GLY A 138 -5.08 10.70 -5.04
C GLY A 138 -4.14 9.53 -4.78
N ARG A 139 -4.67 8.35 -4.46
CA ARG A 139 -3.88 7.11 -4.29
C ARG A 139 -3.22 6.65 -5.58
N VAL A 140 -3.96 6.69 -6.69
CA VAL A 140 -3.43 6.34 -8.02
C VAL A 140 -2.24 7.23 -8.40
N GLU A 141 -2.38 8.54 -8.25
CA GLU A 141 -1.31 9.49 -8.55
C GLU A 141 -0.13 9.33 -7.59
N ALA A 142 -0.39 9.03 -6.32
CA ALA A 142 0.67 8.73 -5.36
C ALA A 142 1.48 7.51 -5.77
N LEU A 143 0.82 6.43 -6.20
CA LEU A 143 1.48 5.21 -6.66
C LEU A 143 2.19 5.36 -8.01
N LYS A 144 1.86 6.38 -8.80
CA LYS A 144 2.63 6.75 -10.00
C LYS A 144 3.85 7.58 -9.65
N LEU A 145 3.69 8.57 -8.77
CA LEU A 145 4.71 9.56 -8.48
C LEU A 145 5.73 9.09 -7.45
N LEU A 146 5.29 8.59 -6.30
CA LEU A 146 6.19 8.32 -5.17
C LEU A 146 7.28 7.26 -5.46
N PRO A 147 7.04 6.21 -6.26
CA PRO A 147 8.11 5.30 -6.69
C PRO A 147 9.23 5.99 -7.48
N THR A 148 8.92 7.12 -8.14
CA THR A 148 9.91 7.92 -8.86
C THR A 148 10.76 8.81 -7.94
N GLY A 149 10.51 8.79 -6.62
CA GLY A 149 11.24 9.58 -5.63
C GLY A 149 11.03 11.10 -5.71
N PHE A 150 10.16 11.58 -6.60
CA PHE A 150 9.82 12.99 -6.74
C PHE A 150 8.65 13.39 -5.85
N ASP A 151 8.76 14.55 -5.21
CA ASP A 151 7.66 15.13 -4.44
C ASP A 151 6.57 15.69 -5.37
N PRO A 152 5.30 15.70 -4.94
CA PRO A 152 4.26 16.39 -5.68
C PRO A 152 4.53 17.89 -5.75
N GLU A 153 4.22 18.52 -6.88
CA GLU A 153 4.42 19.97 -7.09
C GLU A 153 3.55 20.84 -6.19
N SER A 154 2.45 20.30 -5.68
CA SER A 154 1.48 21.01 -4.84
C SER A 154 1.54 20.56 -3.39
N ASP A 155 1.73 21.50 -2.47
CA ASP A 155 1.65 21.29 -1.02
C ASP A 155 0.31 20.70 -0.59
N ALA A 156 -0.77 21.00 -1.30
CA ALA A 156 -2.12 20.51 -1.00
C ALA A 156 -2.42 19.14 -1.62
N SER A 157 -1.46 18.52 -2.31
CA SER A 157 -1.64 17.23 -2.97
C SER A 157 -2.00 16.13 -2.00
N ARG A 158 -3.00 15.30 -2.37
CA ARG A 158 -3.33 14.09 -1.61
C ARG A 158 -2.20 13.07 -1.59
N ILE A 159 -1.21 13.18 -2.47
CA ILE A 159 -0.04 12.28 -2.49
C ILE A 159 0.70 12.27 -1.15
N TRP A 160 0.74 13.42 -0.46
CA TRP A 160 1.33 13.54 0.88
C TRP A 160 0.68 12.64 1.92
N GLN A 161 -0.55 12.18 1.70
CA GLN A 161 -1.24 11.26 2.58
C GLN A 161 -0.56 9.90 2.69
N MET A 162 0.04 9.42 1.60
CA MET A 162 0.82 8.18 1.58
C MET A 162 2.00 8.30 2.56
N CYS A 163 2.65 9.46 2.56
CA CYS A 163 3.71 9.79 3.51
C CYS A 163 3.20 9.82 4.97
N GLN A 164 2.00 10.33 5.22
CA GLN A 164 1.42 10.30 6.57
C GLN A 164 1.06 8.90 7.06
N VAL A 165 0.58 8.00 6.19
CA VAL A 165 0.25 6.62 6.57
C VAL A 165 1.46 5.94 7.21
N THR A 166 2.63 6.05 6.57
CA THR A 166 3.87 5.51 7.14
C THR A 166 4.16 6.13 8.51
N ARG A 167 4.07 7.46 8.64
CA ARG A 167 4.34 8.17 9.89
C ARG A 167 3.45 7.68 11.03
N VAL A 168 2.14 7.54 10.80
CA VAL A 168 1.17 7.16 11.83
C VAL A 168 1.32 5.69 12.22
N THR A 169 1.48 4.78 11.26
CA THR A 169 1.73 3.34 11.53
C THR A 169 3.02 3.11 12.33
N SER A 170 4.08 3.91 12.10
CA SER A 170 5.33 3.82 12.87
C SER A 170 5.22 4.18 14.36
N SER A 171 4.16 4.92 14.74
CA SER A 171 3.91 5.33 16.12
C SER A 171 3.11 4.30 16.94
N GLY A 172 2.77 3.15 16.34
CA GLY A 172 2.11 2.04 17.04
C GLY A 172 0.64 2.30 17.39
N ILE A 173 0.01 3.32 16.79
CA ILE A 173 -1.37 3.73 17.10
C ILE A 173 -2.41 2.73 16.56
N PHE A 174 -2.06 1.95 15.52
CA PHE A 174 -2.97 1.00 14.86
C PHE A 174 -2.45 -0.46 14.87
N GLY A 175 -1.61 -0.80 15.85
CA GLY A 175 -0.89 -2.07 15.89
C GLY A 175 0.51 -1.97 15.28
N HIS A 176 1.34 -2.98 15.51
CA HIS A 176 2.66 -3.03 14.87
C HIS A 176 2.45 -3.11 13.35
N PRO A 177 3.20 -2.34 12.54
CA PRO A 177 3.28 -2.64 11.12
C PRO A 177 3.62 -4.13 10.96
N PRO A 178 3.24 -4.80 9.85
CA PRO A 178 3.86 -6.10 9.54
C PRO A 178 5.36 -5.95 9.79
N ASN A 179 5.96 -6.89 10.54
CA ASN A 179 7.32 -6.78 11.05
C ASN A 179 8.36 -6.75 9.90
N SER A 180 8.44 -5.64 9.16
CA SER A 180 9.27 -5.43 7.96
C SER A 180 8.84 -4.13 7.23
N SER A 181 9.55 -3.73 6.18
CA SER A 181 9.35 -2.59 5.24
C SER A 181 8.76 -1.26 5.75
N ALA A 182 7.48 -1.22 6.14
CA ALA A 182 6.70 -0.06 6.55
C ALA A 182 7.33 0.74 7.71
N GLY A 183 7.85 0.05 8.72
CA GLY A 183 8.53 0.70 9.85
C GLY A 183 9.81 1.44 9.45
N TRP A 184 10.46 0.99 8.37
CA TRP A 184 11.76 1.49 7.94
C TRP A 184 11.70 2.61 6.91
N ILE A 185 10.63 2.69 6.10
CA ILE A 185 10.30 3.89 5.31
C ILE A 185 10.30 5.16 6.21
N VAL A 186 9.99 4.98 7.50
CA VAL A 186 9.96 6.06 8.50
C VAL A 186 11.22 6.18 9.36
N GLN A 187 11.91 5.07 9.64
CA GLN A 187 13.06 5.05 10.55
C GLN A 187 14.41 5.11 9.83
N GLY A 188 14.55 4.45 8.68
CA GLY A 188 15.81 4.33 7.95
C GLY A 188 16.25 5.61 7.23
N TRP A 189 15.29 6.42 6.78
CA TRP A 189 15.55 7.61 5.95
C TRP A 189 15.29 8.94 6.65
N ARG A 190 15.73 9.10 7.90
CA ARG A 190 15.51 10.33 8.70
C ARG A 190 16.49 11.47 8.41
N GLY A 191 17.29 11.38 7.34
CA GLY A 191 18.19 12.46 6.95
C GLY A 191 17.41 13.76 6.64
N PRO A 192 17.93 14.94 7.02
CA PRO A 192 17.28 16.23 6.74
C PRO A 192 17.17 16.54 5.23
N GLU A 193 17.87 15.78 4.38
CA GLU A 193 17.90 15.96 2.92
C GLU A 193 17.01 14.97 2.15
N SER A 194 16.36 14.03 2.85
CA SER A 194 15.48 13.03 2.23
C SER A 194 14.02 13.49 2.32
N SER A 195 13.49 13.97 1.19
CA SER A 195 12.08 14.30 1.07
C SER A 195 11.20 13.05 1.26
N PRO A 196 9.94 13.19 1.71
CA PRO A 196 9.08 12.05 1.93
C PRO A 196 8.91 11.16 0.68
N ALA A 197 8.85 11.74 -0.52
CA ALA A 197 8.77 10.94 -1.74
C ALA A 197 10.04 10.11 -2.01
N ARG A 198 11.22 10.66 -1.72
CA ARG A 198 12.49 9.93 -1.88
C ARG A 198 12.58 8.70 -0.97
N ARG A 199 11.95 8.74 0.20
CA ARG A 199 11.81 7.57 1.12
C ARG A 199 10.89 6.51 0.52
N TRP A 200 9.79 6.97 -0.07
CA TRP A 200 8.85 6.10 -0.75
C TRP A 200 9.40 5.43 -2.00
N GLY A 201 10.34 6.05 -2.70
CA GLY A 201 11.03 5.41 -3.84
C GLY A 201 11.73 4.09 -3.49
N CYS A 202 12.03 3.84 -2.21
CA CYS A 202 12.62 2.58 -1.75
C CYS A 202 11.58 1.50 -1.42
N ARG A 203 10.28 1.82 -1.42
CA ARG A 203 9.19 0.93 -0.98
C ARG A 203 9.19 -0.38 -1.75
N ASP A 204 9.25 -0.34 -3.07
CA ASP A 204 9.13 -1.56 -3.90
C ASP A 204 10.28 -2.53 -3.64
N LYS A 205 11.47 -2.03 -3.28
CA LYS A 205 12.59 -2.88 -2.86
C LYS A 205 12.28 -3.63 -1.58
N LEU A 206 11.74 -2.94 -0.58
CA LEU A 206 11.39 -3.55 0.69
C LEU A 206 10.29 -4.60 0.51
N VAL A 207 9.25 -4.28 -0.27
CA VAL A 207 8.19 -5.22 -0.65
C VAL A 207 8.78 -6.43 -1.37
N ARG A 208 9.77 -6.22 -2.24
CA ARG A 208 10.44 -7.32 -2.95
C ARG A 208 11.24 -8.22 -2.03
N LEU A 209 11.95 -7.67 -1.04
CA LEU A 209 12.67 -8.47 -0.04
C LEU A 209 11.71 -9.35 0.78
N GLU A 210 10.52 -8.83 1.12
CA GLU A 210 9.47 -9.60 1.79
C GLU A 210 8.95 -10.73 0.89
N GLN A 211 8.62 -10.44 -0.37
CA GLN A 211 8.17 -11.44 -1.34
C GLN A 211 9.16 -12.60 -1.48
N LEU A 212 10.46 -12.29 -1.58
CA LEU A 212 11.51 -13.31 -1.70
C LEU A 212 11.66 -14.13 -0.41
N THR A 213 11.47 -13.51 0.76
CA THR A 213 11.51 -14.20 2.06
C THR A 213 10.34 -15.18 2.20
N GLU A 214 9.14 -14.77 1.85
CA GLU A 214 7.94 -15.62 1.86
C GLU A 214 8.06 -16.76 0.85
N ALA A 215 8.51 -16.47 -0.37
CA ALA A 215 8.72 -17.48 -1.40
C ALA A 215 9.73 -18.54 -0.96
N CYS A 216 10.79 -18.13 -0.28
CA CYS A 216 11.78 -19.03 0.32
C CYS A 216 11.13 -19.94 1.38
N LEU A 217 10.39 -19.37 2.34
CA LEU A 217 9.71 -20.12 3.40
C LEU A 217 8.67 -21.12 2.84
N ALA A 218 7.87 -20.70 1.87
CA ALA A 218 6.86 -21.55 1.23
C ALA A 218 7.47 -22.76 0.51
N ASN A 219 8.72 -22.66 0.06
CA ASN A 219 9.46 -23.72 -0.64
C ASN A 219 10.37 -24.52 0.30
N GLY A 220 10.09 -24.50 1.62
CA GLY A 220 10.83 -25.28 2.62
C GLY A 220 12.21 -24.70 2.95
N GLY A 221 12.50 -23.49 2.48
CA GLY A 221 13.65 -22.70 2.86
C GLY A 221 13.51 -22.05 4.24
N ARG A 222 14.54 -21.30 4.62
CA ARG A 222 14.56 -20.45 5.81
C ARG A 222 14.92 -19.05 5.35
N GLY A 223 14.03 -18.10 5.61
CA GLY A 223 14.26 -16.69 5.34
C GLY A 223 13.99 -15.88 6.59
N LEU A 224 14.83 -14.89 6.83
CA LEU A 224 14.56 -13.83 7.78
C LEU A 224 15.04 -12.51 7.16
N MET A 225 14.24 -11.46 7.31
CA MET A 225 14.76 -10.12 7.12
C MET A 225 15.87 -9.88 8.14
N ASP A 226 17.02 -9.39 7.69
CA ASP A 226 18.16 -9.13 8.57
C ASP A 226 17.76 -8.05 9.61
N ASP A 227 18.54 -7.88 10.68
CA ASP A 227 18.39 -6.72 11.57
C ASP A 227 18.55 -5.40 10.78
N ASP A 228 19.22 -5.49 9.62
CA ASP A 228 19.19 -4.51 8.53
C ASP A 228 17.97 -4.73 7.61
N PRO A 229 16.98 -3.83 7.61
CA PRO A 229 15.77 -3.95 6.79
C PRO A 229 16.02 -3.79 5.29
N LEU A 230 17.21 -3.36 4.91
CA LEU A 230 17.62 -3.20 3.53
C LEU A 230 18.17 -4.51 2.96
N GLY A 231 18.05 -5.62 3.69
CA GLY A 231 18.38 -6.92 3.17
C GLY A 231 17.60 -8.07 3.75
N THR A 232 17.67 -9.20 3.06
CA THR A 232 17.16 -10.48 3.54
C THR A 232 18.21 -11.55 3.34
N HIS A 233 18.23 -12.50 4.28
CA HIS A 233 19.08 -13.67 4.23
C HIS A 233 18.21 -14.91 3.99
N LEU A 234 18.42 -15.56 2.86
CA LEU A 234 17.62 -16.71 2.41
C LEU A 234 18.50 -17.94 2.32
N VAL A 235 18.01 -19.04 2.89
CA VAL A 235 18.67 -20.34 2.88
C VAL A 235 17.72 -21.36 2.26
N MET A 236 18.09 -21.90 1.11
CA MET A 236 17.29 -22.87 0.39
C MET A 236 17.94 -24.27 0.45
N PRO A 237 17.20 -25.31 0.87
CA PRO A 237 17.71 -26.67 0.84
C PRO A 237 17.91 -27.13 -0.61
N ILE A 238 18.95 -27.92 -0.85
CA ILE A 238 19.15 -28.55 -2.16
C ILE A 238 18.18 -29.73 -2.32
N PRO A 239 17.52 -29.90 -3.48
CA PRO A 239 16.68 -31.05 -3.73
C PRO A 239 17.43 -32.38 -3.53
N GLY A 240 16.97 -33.19 -2.57
CA GLY A 240 17.56 -34.50 -2.25
C GLY A 240 18.78 -34.47 -1.32
N GLY A 241 19.20 -33.29 -0.85
CA GLY A 241 20.27 -33.13 0.14
C GLY A 241 19.79 -33.36 1.58
N GLU A 242 20.73 -33.56 2.50
CA GLU A 242 20.41 -33.59 3.94
C GLU A 242 19.94 -32.21 4.41
N PRO A 243 18.84 -32.12 5.20
CA PRO A 243 18.42 -30.86 5.77
C PRO A 243 19.55 -30.29 6.63
N LEU A 244 20.02 -29.07 6.30
CA LEU A 244 20.98 -28.23 7.02
C LEU A 244 22.47 -28.33 6.62
N SER A 245 22.91 -29.39 5.92
CA SER A 245 24.33 -29.50 5.47
C SER A 245 24.51 -29.07 4.02
N GLU A 246 23.47 -29.22 3.19
CA GLU A 246 23.49 -28.93 1.76
C GLU A 246 22.43 -27.87 1.40
N ALA A 247 22.81 -26.60 1.51
CA ALA A 247 21.93 -25.47 1.23
C ALA A 247 22.62 -24.37 0.42
N ASP A 248 21.84 -23.75 -0.45
CA ASP A 248 22.23 -22.51 -1.12
C ASP A 248 21.84 -21.32 -0.25
N ILE A 249 22.76 -20.37 -0.13
CA ILE A 249 22.59 -19.17 0.68
C ILE A 249 22.59 -17.95 -0.24
N PHE A 250 21.60 -17.07 -0.05
CA PHE A 250 21.41 -15.85 -0.81
C PHE A 250 21.28 -14.67 0.14
N ASP A 251 22.15 -13.68 -0.02
CA ASP A 251 22.05 -12.40 0.67
C ASP A 251 21.60 -11.34 -0.33
N ILE A 252 20.41 -10.77 -0.16
CA ILE A 252 19.87 -9.73 -1.07
C ILE A 252 19.84 -8.40 -0.33
N ARG A 253 20.35 -7.31 -0.92
CA ARG A 253 20.46 -6.00 -0.27
C ARG A 253 20.15 -4.82 -1.19
N VAL A 254 19.70 -3.68 -0.66
CA VAL A 254 19.40 -2.47 -1.45
C VAL A 254 20.64 -1.74 -1.98
N HIS A 255 21.80 -1.80 -1.31
CA HIS A 255 23.11 -1.42 -1.88
C HIS A 255 24.27 -1.69 -0.89
N PRO A 256 25.49 -2.05 -1.33
CA PRO A 256 26.64 -2.23 -0.42
C PRO A 256 27.61 -1.04 -0.32
N SER A 257 27.61 -0.05 -1.23
CA SER A 257 28.76 0.87 -1.40
C SER A 257 28.70 2.26 -0.75
N THR A 258 27.68 2.57 0.04
CA THR A 258 27.69 3.74 0.93
C THR A 258 27.07 3.31 2.24
N ARG A 259 27.92 2.98 3.21
CA ARG A 259 27.51 2.53 4.54
C ARG A 259 27.02 3.70 5.39
N THR A 260 26.11 4.49 4.86
CA THR A 260 25.19 5.30 5.62
C THR A 260 23.80 4.75 5.32
N PRO A 261 23.21 3.96 6.24
CA PRO A 261 21.81 3.53 6.18
C PRO A 261 20.82 4.68 5.97
N LEU A 262 21.30 5.92 6.12
CA LEU A 262 20.59 7.18 6.01
C LEU A 262 20.31 7.64 4.57
N GLU A 263 20.98 7.07 3.54
CA GLU A 263 20.88 7.52 2.14
C GLU A 263 20.99 6.40 1.07
N PRO A 264 20.28 5.26 1.18
CA PRO A 264 20.24 4.35 0.04
C PRO A 264 19.48 5.02 -1.11
N ASP A 265 20.03 4.91 -2.31
CA ASP A 265 19.44 5.45 -3.53
C ASP A 265 18.16 4.67 -3.86
N PRO A 266 16.97 5.30 -3.91
CA PRO A 266 15.73 4.63 -4.27
C PRO A 266 15.76 4.03 -5.68
N PHE A 267 16.69 4.43 -6.55
CA PHE A 267 16.80 3.91 -7.91
C PHE A 267 17.87 2.84 -8.10
N ALA A 268 18.71 2.58 -7.09
CA ALA A 268 19.75 1.55 -7.19
C ALA A 268 19.13 0.12 -7.29
N PRO A 269 19.71 -0.78 -8.09
CA PRO A 269 19.27 -2.17 -8.16
C PRO A 269 19.50 -2.92 -6.84
N LEU A 270 18.79 -4.04 -6.65
CA LEU A 270 19.05 -4.96 -5.56
C LEU A 270 20.35 -5.73 -5.82
N TYR A 271 21.22 -5.79 -4.82
CA TYR A 271 22.47 -6.50 -4.86
C TYR A 271 22.30 -7.89 -4.26
N VAL A 272 22.46 -8.92 -5.08
CA VAL A 272 22.27 -10.31 -4.72
C VAL A 272 23.62 -11.00 -4.64
N THR A 273 24.00 -11.46 -3.45
CA THR A 273 25.18 -12.30 -3.25
C THR A 273 24.76 -13.76 -3.16
N VAL A 274 25.32 -14.59 -4.04
CA VAL A 274 24.97 -16.02 -4.14
C VAL A 274 26.12 -16.88 -3.62
N ARG A 275 25.79 -17.78 -2.70
CA ARG A 275 26.69 -18.82 -2.19
C ARG A 275 26.05 -20.18 -2.41
N ARG A 276 26.44 -20.83 -3.51
CA ARG A 276 26.00 -22.20 -3.82
C ARG A 276 26.77 -23.22 -3.00
N HIS A 277 26.08 -24.24 -2.51
CA HIS A 277 26.73 -25.35 -1.82
C HIS A 277 27.77 -26.03 -2.73
N GLY A 278 28.91 -26.45 -2.17
CA GLY A 278 30.00 -27.07 -2.93
C GLY A 278 30.82 -26.12 -3.82
N SER A 279 30.43 -24.83 -3.93
CA SER A 279 31.26 -23.81 -4.58
C SER A 279 32.42 -23.40 -3.68
N THR A 280 33.65 -23.51 -4.21
CA THR A 280 34.86 -22.93 -3.59
C THR A 280 35.22 -21.56 -4.17
N GLY A 281 34.43 -21.08 -5.13
CA GLY A 281 34.61 -19.76 -5.74
C GLY A 281 34.24 -18.63 -4.79
N ARG A 282 34.71 -17.42 -5.10
CA ARG A 282 34.20 -16.22 -4.42
C ARG A 282 32.69 -16.10 -4.68
N PRO A 283 31.90 -15.67 -3.68
CA PRO A 283 30.48 -15.40 -3.87
C PRO A 283 30.28 -14.49 -5.07
N GLU A 284 29.40 -14.89 -5.98
CA GLU A 284 29.01 -14.04 -7.10
C GLU A 284 28.07 -12.97 -6.57
N ALA A 285 28.20 -11.76 -7.09
CA ALA A 285 27.39 -10.65 -6.69
C ALA A 285 26.84 -9.94 -7.92
N VAL A 286 25.52 -9.87 -8.00
CA VAL A 286 24.78 -9.45 -9.19
C VAL A 286 23.79 -8.37 -8.81
N GLU A 287 23.69 -7.35 -9.64
CA GLU A 287 22.66 -6.32 -9.55
C GLU A 287 21.42 -6.77 -10.31
N VAL A 288 20.27 -6.74 -9.64
CA VAL A 288 18.97 -7.17 -10.18
C VAL A 288 17.95 -6.05 -9.97
N ALA A 289 17.24 -5.69 -11.04
CA ALA A 289 16.14 -4.74 -10.95
C ALA A 289 14.99 -5.35 -10.12
N VAL A 290 14.29 -4.51 -9.36
CA VAL A 290 13.28 -4.95 -8.37
C VAL A 290 12.13 -5.73 -9.02
N ASP A 291 11.78 -5.35 -10.24
CA ASP A 291 10.68 -5.87 -11.06
C ASP A 291 11.11 -6.97 -12.05
N ASP A 292 12.39 -7.36 -12.07
CA ASP A 292 12.92 -8.38 -12.98
C ASP A 292 12.76 -9.79 -12.40
N ASP A 293 11.53 -10.30 -12.44
CA ASP A 293 11.17 -11.65 -11.97
C ASP A 293 12.01 -12.74 -12.64
N ASP A 294 12.33 -12.59 -13.92
CA ASP A 294 13.11 -13.56 -14.70
C ASP A 294 14.58 -13.60 -14.25
N ALA A 295 15.19 -12.44 -13.98
CA ALA A 295 16.53 -12.36 -13.42
C ALA A 295 16.59 -12.97 -12.01
N PHE A 296 15.59 -12.71 -11.16
CA PHE A 296 15.49 -13.37 -9.86
C PHE A 296 15.34 -14.89 -9.99
N ALA A 297 14.47 -15.36 -10.88
CA ALA A 297 14.26 -16.79 -11.12
C ALA A 297 15.52 -17.48 -11.64
N SER A 298 16.26 -16.82 -12.55
CA SER A 298 17.52 -17.32 -13.08
C SER A 298 18.62 -17.37 -12.01
N LEU A 299 18.68 -16.38 -11.12
CA LEU A 299 19.77 -16.24 -10.15
C LEU A 299 19.55 -17.05 -8.87
N LEU A 300 18.32 -17.08 -8.36
CA LEU A 300 17.95 -17.70 -7.08
C LEU A 300 17.27 -19.06 -7.28
N GLY A 301 16.53 -19.22 -8.37
CA GLY A 301 15.78 -20.41 -8.74
C GLY A 301 14.30 -20.11 -9.02
N PRO A 302 13.57 -21.01 -9.70
CA PRO A 302 12.19 -20.78 -10.14
C PRO A 302 11.18 -20.62 -9.00
N TRP A 303 11.56 -20.94 -7.75
CA TRP A 303 10.72 -20.75 -6.58
C TRP A 303 10.37 -19.27 -6.33
N THR A 304 11.17 -18.32 -6.85
CA THR A 304 10.90 -16.88 -6.72
C THR A 304 9.67 -16.41 -7.51
N THR A 305 9.22 -17.17 -8.52
CA THR A 305 8.06 -16.81 -9.35
C THR A 305 6.74 -17.36 -8.80
N MET A 306 6.78 -18.16 -7.73
CA MET A 306 5.61 -18.81 -7.16
C MET A 306 4.77 -17.90 -6.24
N VAL A 307 5.33 -16.76 -5.84
CA VAL A 307 4.59 -15.65 -5.22
C VAL A 307 4.46 -14.57 -6.28
N PRO A 308 3.26 -14.04 -6.60
CA PRO A 308 3.11 -13.06 -7.67
C PRO A 308 3.99 -11.84 -7.43
N GLY A 309 5.03 -11.68 -8.26
CA GLY A 309 5.98 -10.56 -8.22
C GLY A 309 5.38 -9.25 -8.72
N LYS A 310 4.16 -9.26 -9.27
CA LYS A 310 3.47 -8.04 -9.67
C LYS A 310 3.18 -7.20 -8.43
N VAL A 311 4.01 -6.19 -8.21
CA VAL A 311 3.54 -4.90 -7.71
C VAL A 311 2.50 -4.44 -8.72
N ILE A 312 1.22 -4.78 -8.46
CA ILE A 312 0.14 -4.40 -9.37
C ILE A 312 0.06 -2.88 -9.31
N SER A 313 0.53 -2.24 -10.38
CA SER A 313 0.35 -0.81 -10.57
C SER A 313 -1.16 -0.53 -10.69
N VAL A 314 -1.72 0.07 -9.65
CA VAL A 314 -3.10 0.58 -9.58
C VAL A 314 -3.40 1.55 -10.74
N ALA A 315 -2.36 2.07 -11.40
CA ALA A 315 -2.45 2.98 -12.55
C ALA A 315 -3.23 2.43 -13.76
N ASN A 316 -3.37 1.11 -13.92
CA ASN A 316 -4.10 0.53 -15.05
C ASN A 316 -5.62 0.41 -14.82
N LEU A 317 -6.11 0.53 -13.58
CA LEU A 317 -7.55 0.45 -13.28
C LEU A 317 -8.33 1.70 -13.70
N TYR A 318 -7.64 2.84 -13.86
CA TYR A 318 -8.27 4.13 -14.18
C TYR A 318 -8.05 4.60 -15.62
N LYS A 319 -7.20 3.92 -16.41
CA LYS A 319 -7.00 4.23 -17.84
C LYS A 319 -8.26 4.02 -18.68
N ASP A 320 -9.10 3.06 -18.29
CA ASP A 320 -10.39 2.78 -18.94
C ASP A 320 -11.56 3.54 -18.26
N GLY A 321 -11.30 4.23 -17.15
CA GLY A 321 -12.28 4.96 -16.35
C GLY A 321 -12.45 6.43 -16.76
N ASP A 322 -11.44 7.06 -17.36
CA ASP A 322 -11.52 8.47 -17.79
C ASP A 322 -12.59 8.68 -18.88
N ASP A 323 -12.89 7.66 -19.70
CA ASP A 323 -13.97 7.71 -20.68
C ASP A 323 -15.37 7.52 -20.06
N ALA A 324 -15.46 6.95 -18.84
CA ALA A 324 -16.71 6.71 -18.13
C ALA A 324 -17.02 7.77 -17.04
N LEU A 325 -16.02 8.55 -16.61
CA LEU A 325 -16.15 9.60 -15.60
C LEU A 325 -16.47 10.99 -16.20
N ALA A 326 -16.48 11.12 -17.53
CA ALA A 326 -16.81 12.34 -18.27
C ALA A 326 -18.28 12.43 -18.75
N GLY A 327 -19.14 11.49 -18.34
CA GLY A 327 -20.56 11.41 -18.74
C GLY A 327 -21.55 11.77 -17.64
#